data_AF-A0A814MAK7-F1
#
_entry.id   AF-A0A814MAK7-F1
#
_cell.length_a   1.000
_cell.length_b   1.000
_cell.length_c   1.000
_cell.angle_alpha   90.00
_cell.angle_beta   90.00
_cell.angle_gamma   90.00
#
_symmetry.space_group_name_H-M   'P 1'
#
loop_
_entity.id
_entity.type
_entity.pdbx_description
1 polymer ?
#
loop_
_entity_poly.entity_id
_entity_poly.type
_entity_poly.pdbx_seq_one_letter_code
_entity_poly.pdbx_strand_id
1 'polypeptide(L)'
;MSVTNDEHLKRITRWYYKDMWGGEYEPSTENFASLGKLLMHVAGADGELVDAERDWIIGYYSAMGAPPHIIESLKNYDPSSEDITAVLKQAAQKSKSKASIEKNTRRLLIFDGFRAASADKELHRKEKQAIYALAQKIGVDYDSVKAIEKLFKANLKWRQKGASVLTPDGIIPDFRR
;
A
#
# COMPACT_ATOMS: atom_id res chain seq x y z
N MET A 1 5.81 22.42 -14.12
CA MET A 1 4.79 21.43 -14.57
C MET A 1 3.56 22.21 -15.01
N SER A 2 3.00 21.94 -16.18
CA SER A 2 1.84 22.68 -16.68
C SER A 2 0.61 22.42 -15.80
N VAL A 3 -0.24 23.44 -15.64
CA VAL A 3 -1.48 23.41 -14.84
C VAL A 3 -2.40 22.24 -15.22
N THR A 4 -2.35 21.79 -16.48
CA THR A 4 -3.11 20.65 -17.02
C THR A 4 -2.70 19.29 -16.43
N ASN A 5 -1.42 19.09 -16.12
CA ASN A 5 -0.96 17.84 -15.49
C ASN A 5 -1.40 17.75 -14.03
N ASP A 6 -1.51 18.89 -13.34
CA ASP A 6 -1.85 18.93 -11.91
C ASP A 6 -3.32 18.56 -11.65
N GLU A 7 -4.25 19.10 -12.45
CA GLU A 7 -5.69 18.78 -12.33
C GLU A 7 -6.01 17.33 -12.73
N HIS A 8 -5.28 16.77 -13.70
CA HIS A 8 -5.44 15.37 -14.09
C HIS A 8 -5.04 14.42 -12.94
N LEU A 9 -3.88 14.67 -12.31
CA LEU A 9 -3.41 13.88 -11.17
C LEU A 9 -4.38 14.01 -9.97
N LYS A 10 -4.85 15.23 -9.68
CA LYS A 10 -5.87 15.41 -8.63
C LYS A 10 -7.12 14.60 -8.89
N ARG A 11 -7.60 14.53 -10.15
CA ARG A 11 -8.77 13.73 -10.51
C ARG A 11 -8.53 12.23 -10.28
N ILE A 12 -7.36 11.70 -10.71
CA ILE A 12 -6.98 10.31 -10.45
C ILE A 12 -6.98 10.02 -8.96
N THR A 13 -6.26 10.83 -8.18
CA THR A 13 -6.13 10.61 -6.73
C THR A 13 -7.49 10.67 -6.04
N ARG A 14 -8.35 11.66 -6.35
CA ARG A 14 -9.70 11.74 -5.77
C ARG A 14 -10.54 10.52 -6.10
N TRP A 15 -10.56 10.10 -7.37
CA TRP A 15 -11.32 8.91 -7.78
C TRP A 15 -10.81 7.67 -7.05
N TYR A 16 -9.50 7.48 -7.00
CA TYR A 16 -8.87 6.35 -6.32
C TYR A 16 -9.27 6.27 -4.84
N TYR A 17 -9.12 7.36 -4.09
CA TYR A 17 -9.45 7.34 -2.66
C TYR A 17 -10.95 7.14 -2.41
N LYS A 18 -11.80 7.72 -3.25
CA LYS A 18 -13.25 7.53 -3.18
C LYS A 18 -13.63 6.06 -3.43
N ASP A 19 -13.09 5.46 -4.49
CA ASP A 19 -13.41 4.09 -4.88
C ASP A 19 -12.86 3.06 -3.89
N MET A 20 -11.59 3.24 -3.48
CA MET A 20 -10.90 2.28 -2.61
C MET A 20 -11.29 2.41 -1.14
N TRP A 21 -11.56 3.62 -0.66
CA TRP A 21 -11.71 3.91 0.77
C TRP A 21 -13.01 4.62 1.14
N GLY A 22 -13.87 4.94 0.17
CA GLY A 22 -15.18 5.54 0.40
C GLY A 22 -15.16 6.99 0.91
N GLY A 23 -13.99 7.64 0.96
CA GLY A 23 -13.84 9.00 1.48
C GLY A 23 -13.52 10.03 0.39
N GLU A 24 -13.88 11.28 0.66
CA GLU A 24 -13.44 12.42 -0.13
C GLU A 24 -12.14 12.96 0.49
N TYR A 25 -11.03 12.79 -0.25
CA TYR A 25 -9.70 13.22 0.20
C TYR A 25 -9.16 14.25 -0.78
N GLU A 26 -8.60 15.35 -0.26
CA GLU A 26 -7.86 16.28 -1.11
C GLU A 26 -6.52 15.64 -1.49
N PRO A 27 -6.20 15.53 -2.79
CA PRO A 27 -4.97 14.93 -3.25
C PRO A 27 -3.75 15.68 -2.72
N SER A 28 -2.87 14.95 -2.02
CA SER A 28 -1.50 15.39 -1.78
C SER A 28 -0.55 14.23 -2.06
N THR A 29 0.43 14.49 -2.91
CA THR A 29 1.50 13.55 -3.25
C THR A 29 2.71 13.69 -2.31
N GLU A 30 2.69 14.69 -1.41
CA GLU A 30 3.82 15.06 -0.55
C GLU A 30 4.31 13.91 0.33
N ASN A 31 3.42 12.97 0.65
CA ASN A 31 3.72 11.83 1.52
C ASN A 31 3.93 10.50 0.78
N PHE A 32 3.75 10.44 -0.55
CA PHE A 32 3.82 9.17 -1.28
C PHE A 32 5.16 8.46 -1.17
N ALA A 33 6.27 9.20 -1.23
CA ALA A 33 7.60 8.60 -1.05
C ALA A 33 7.73 7.94 0.33
N SER A 34 7.33 8.64 1.39
CA SER A 34 7.40 8.13 2.76
C SER A 34 6.46 6.96 3.01
N LEU A 35 5.22 7.04 2.51
CA LEU A 35 4.23 5.96 2.63
C LEU A 35 4.64 4.74 1.81
N GLY A 36 5.24 4.92 0.63
CA GLY A 36 5.76 3.84 -0.19
C GLY A 36 6.90 3.10 0.50
N LYS A 37 7.86 3.83 1.08
CA LYS A 37 8.91 3.23 1.91
C LYS A 37 8.32 2.44 3.08
N LEU A 38 7.40 3.05 3.84
CA LEU A 38 6.76 2.37 4.97
C LEU A 38 6.01 1.11 4.55
N LEU A 39 5.34 1.13 3.40
CA LEU A 39 4.65 -0.04 2.88
C LEU A 39 5.63 -1.15 2.48
N MET A 40 6.79 -0.80 1.88
CA MET A 40 7.86 -1.76 1.58
C MET A 40 8.43 -2.41 2.84
N HIS A 41 8.56 -1.65 3.94
CA HIS A 41 8.92 -2.21 5.25
C HIS A 41 7.87 -3.19 5.78
N VAL A 42 6.59 -2.90 5.60
CA VAL A 42 5.51 -3.78 6.07
C VAL A 42 5.44 -5.05 5.23
N ALA A 43 5.53 -4.95 3.90
CA ALA A 43 5.47 -6.09 3.00
C ALA A 43 6.67 -7.03 3.25
N GLY A 44 7.90 -6.49 3.19
CA GLY A 44 9.11 -7.25 3.47
C GLY A 44 9.46 -7.38 4.96
N ALA A 45 8.45 -7.42 5.83
CA ALA A 45 8.65 -7.45 7.29
C ALA A 45 9.42 -8.70 7.76
N ASP A 46 9.38 -9.79 6.98
CA ASP A 46 10.04 -11.05 7.30
C ASP A 46 11.51 -11.11 6.87
N GLY A 47 12.04 -9.99 6.38
CA GLY A 47 13.45 -9.77 6.06
C GLY A 47 13.74 -9.66 4.57
N GLU A 48 12.77 -9.92 3.70
CA GLU A 48 12.94 -9.90 2.25
C GLU A 48 11.73 -9.23 1.59
N LEU A 49 11.97 -8.32 0.64
CA LEU A 49 10.92 -7.77 -0.21
C LEU A 49 11.13 -8.32 -1.63
N VAL A 50 10.33 -9.30 -2.02
CA VAL A 50 10.47 -9.96 -3.32
C VAL A 50 9.93 -9.10 -4.46
N ASP A 51 10.34 -9.41 -5.69
CA ASP A 51 9.99 -8.62 -6.88
C ASP A 51 8.47 -8.45 -7.06
N ALA A 52 7.68 -9.50 -6.81
CA ALA A 52 6.23 -9.44 -6.92
C ALA A 52 5.59 -8.43 -5.94
N GLU A 53 6.08 -8.35 -4.71
CA GLU A 53 5.60 -7.40 -3.70
C GLU A 53 6.02 -5.97 -4.07
N ARG A 54 7.27 -5.81 -4.54
CA ARG A 54 7.80 -4.52 -5.00
C ARG A 54 6.99 -3.99 -6.19
N ASP A 55 6.75 -4.83 -7.19
CA ASP A 55 5.96 -4.48 -8.37
C ASP A 55 4.52 -4.14 -7.99
N TRP A 56 3.94 -4.87 -7.04
CA TRP A 56 2.62 -4.54 -6.51
C TRP A 56 2.60 -3.14 -5.88
N ILE A 57 3.59 -2.80 -5.05
CA ILE A 57 3.69 -1.49 -4.39
C ILE A 57 3.91 -0.38 -5.43
N ILE A 58 4.78 -0.60 -6.41
CA ILE A 58 5.02 0.37 -7.48
C ILE A 58 3.74 0.61 -8.29
N GLY A 59 3.05 -0.47 -8.68
CA GLY A 59 1.78 -0.39 -9.39
C GLY A 59 0.72 0.34 -8.59
N TYR A 60 0.63 0.06 -7.29
CA TYR A 60 -0.28 0.70 -6.35
C TYR A 60 -0.09 2.23 -6.32
N TYR A 61 1.13 2.71 -6.08
CA TYR A 61 1.40 4.16 -6.06
C TYR A 61 1.30 4.80 -7.44
N SER A 62 1.61 4.06 -8.51
CA SER A 62 1.45 4.55 -9.89
C SER A 62 -0.02 4.78 -10.20
N ALA A 63 -0.90 3.84 -9.83
CA ALA A 63 -2.35 3.96 -9.99
C ALA A 63 -2.96 5.10 -9.15
N MET A 64 -2.33 5.43 -8.02
CA MET A 64 -2.70 6.59 -7.18
C MET A 64 -2.26 7.95 -7.75
N GLY A 65 -1.51 7.96 -8.86
CA GLY A 65 -0.98 9.17 -9.48
C GLY A 65 0.33 9.66 -8.87
N ALA A 66 1.16 8.78 -8.32
CA ALA A 66 2.47 9.19 -7.83
C ALA A 66 3.36 9.74 -8.95
N PRO A 67 4.07 10.87 -8.73
CA PRO A 67 4.98 11.42 -9.71
C PRO A 67 6.08 10.41 -10.13
N PRO A 68 6.55 10.43 -11.39
CA PRO A 68 7.55 9.48 -11.88
C PRO A 68 8.83 9.41 -11.06
N HIS A 69 9.31 10.55 -10.54
CA HIS A 69 10.51 10.58 -9.69
C HIS A 69 10.31 9.88 -8.34
N ILE A 70 9.08 9.86 -7.80
CA ILE A 70 8.76 9.09 -6.58
C ILE A 70 8.76 7.60 -6.91
N ILE A 71 8.14 7.22 -8.03
CA ILE A 71 8.13 5.83 -8.49
C ILE A 71 9.55 5.30 -8.68
N GLU A 72 10.42 6.09 -9.32
CA GLU A 72 11.82 5.72 -9.52
C GLU A 72 12.58 5.63 -8.20
N SER A 73 12.31 6.53 -7.25
CA SER A 73 12.88 6.43 -5.91
C SER A 73 12.44 5.17 -5.17
N LEU A 74 11.19 4.70 -5.36
CA LEU A 74 10.69 3.49 -4.70
C LEU A 74 11.26 2.22 -5.34
N LYS A 75 11.41 2.18 -6.67
CA LYS A 75 12.06 1.04 -7.36
C LYS A 75 13.42 0.71 -6.80
N ASN A 76 14.23 1.75 -6.56
CA ASN A 76 15.60 1.62 -6.07
C ASN A 76 15.71 1.58 -4.54
N TYR A 77 14.60 1.60 -3.82
CA TYR A 77 14.60 1.62 -2.36
C TYR A 77 14.82 0.22 -1.77
N ASP A 78 15.78 0.10 -0.86
CA ASP A 78 16.01 -1.09 -0.04
C ASP A 78 15.45 -0.87 1.37
N PRO A 79 14.36 -1.54 1.78
CA PRO A 79 13.81 -1.39 3.12
C PRO A 79 14.77 -1.89 4.21
N SER A 80 15.69 -2.81 3.93
CA SER A 80 16.65 -3.31 4.94
C SER A 80 17.70 -2.26 5.36
N SER A 81 17.86 -1.21 4.56
CA SER A 81 18.86 -0.15 4.77
C SER A 81 18.46 0.91 5.82
N GLU A 82 17.20 0.94 6.25
CA GLU A 82 16.69 1.93 7.22
C GLU A 82 15.90 1.24 8.35
N ASP A 83 15.76 1.86 9.52
CA ASP A 83 14.80 1.38 10.53
C ASP A 83 13.42 2.00 10.29
N ILE A 84 12.37 1.18 10.27
CA ILE A 84 10.99 1.65 10.03
C ILE A 84 10.55 2.77 10.98
N THR A 85 10.99 2.81 12.24
CA THR A 85 10.60 3.86 13.18
C THR A 85 11.23 5.20 12.82
N ALA A 86 12.45 5.17 12.25
CA ALA A 86 13.09 6.36 11.71
C ALA A 86 12.34 6.86 10.46
N VAL A 87 11.95 5.97 9.55
CA VAL A 87 11.14 6.32 8.37
C VAL A 87 9.79 6.90 8.79
N LEU A 88 9.12 6.29 9.78
CA LEU A 88 7.85 6.75 10.33
C LEU A 88 7.98 8.15 10.95
N LYS A 89 9.06 8.40 11.70
CA LYS A 89 9.35 9.71 12.31
C LYS A 89 9.59 10.78 11.24
N GLN A 90 10.38 10.47 10.22
CA GLN A 90 10.62 11.39 9.10
C GLN A 90 9.33 11.70 8.33
N ALA A 91 8.49 10.68 8.10
CA ALA A 91 7.20 10.85 7.45
C ALA A 91 6.27 11.77 8.25
N ALA A 92 6.23 11.60 9.58
CA ALA A 92 5.46 12.46 10.46
C ALA A 92 5.96 13.93 10.47
N GLN A 93 7.27 14.15 10.33
CA GLN A 93 7.85 15.51 10.27
C GLN A 93 7.56 16.25 8.97
N LYS A 94 7.43 15.55 7.85
CA LYS A 94 7.14 16.13 6.53
C LYS A 94 5.67 16.48 6.33
N SER A 95 4.78 15.91 7.15
CA SER A 95 3.34 16.13 7.06
C SER A 95 2.99 17.57 7.44
N LYS A 96 2.40 18.34 6.51
CA LYS A 96 1.95 19.73 6.75
C LYS A 96 0.84 19.82 7.79
N SER A 97 -0.03 18.82 7.87
CA SER A 97 -0.86 18.61 9.05
C SER A 97 0.06 18.02 10.11
N LYS A 98 0.30 18.72 11.22
CA LYS A 98 1.05 18.18 12.38
C LYS A 98 0.46 16.89 12.97
N ALA A 99 -0.66 16.42 12.43
CA ALA A 99 -1.06 15.03 12.44
C ALA A 99 0.09 14.19 11.85
N SER A 100 0.78 13.47 12.75
CA SER A 100 1.67 12.36 12.42
C SER A 100 1.04 11.46 11.36
N ILE A 101 1.76 10.48 10.81
CA ILE A 101 1.07 9.29 10.25
C ILE A 101 0.13 8.77 11.34
N GLU A 102 -1.14 9.14 11.21
CA GLU A 102 -2.12 9.00 12.27
C GLU A 102 -2.37 7.52 12.45
N LYS A 103 -2.96 7.16 13.60
CA LYS A 103 -3.37 5.79 13.88
C LYS A 103 -4.12 5.17 12.68
N ASN A 104 -4.94 5.94 11.97
CA ASN A 104 -5.67 5.49 10.79
C ASN A 104 -4.76 5.17 9.60
N THR A 105 -3.77 6.02 9.28
CA THR A 105 -2.81 5.75 8.21
C THR A 105 -1.97 4.49 8.48
N ARG A 106 -1.63 4.23 9.75
CA ARG A 106 -0.91 2.99 10.12
C ARG A 106 -1.76 1.74 9.88
N ARG A 107 -3.07 1.80 10.18
CA ARG A 107 -4.00 0.70 9.88
C ARG A 107 -4.13 0.45 8.39
N LEU A 108 -4.18 1.50 7.57
CA LEU A 108 -4.18 1.41 6.11
C LEU A 108 -2.88 0.76 5.61
N LEU A 109 -1.72 1.19 6.12
CA LEU A 109 -0.42 0.59 5.79
C LEU A 109 -0.37 -0.91 6.10
N ILE A 110 -0.94 -1.35 7.23
CA ILE A 110 -1.00 -2.79 7.55
C ILE A 110 -1.94 -3.54 6.59
N PHE A 111 -3.08 -2.95 6.24
CA PHE A 111 -4.00 -3.57 5.28
C PHE A 111 -3.36 -3.70 3.89
N ASP A 112 -2.75 -2.63 3.39
CA ASP A 112 -2.05 -2.65 2.10
C ASP A 112 -0.80 -3.52 2.15
N GLY A 113 -0.15 -3.63 3.32
CA GLY A 113 0.97 -4.53 3.55
C GLY A 113 0.57 -6.00 3.36
N PHE A 114 -0.57 -6.42 3.91
CA PHE A 114 -1.10 -7.77 3.63
C PHE A 114 -1.42 -7.98 2.15
N ARG A 115 -1.87 -6.94 1.44
CA ARG A 115 -2.17 -7.04 0.01
C ARG A 115 -0.88 -7.19 -0.80
N ALA A 116 0.12 -6.36 -0.51
CA ALA A 116 1.44 -6.41 -1.13
C ALA A 116 2.12 -7.76 -0.89
N ALA A 117 2.18 -8.21 0.38
CA ALA A 117 2.73 -9.50 0.78
C ALA A 117 1.90 -10.73 0.34
N SER A 118 0.85 -10.51 -0.47
CA SER A 118 0.08 -11.59 -1.09
C SER A 118 0.04 -11.47 -2.61
N ALA A 119 0.90 -10.63 -3.18
CA ALA A 119 0.93 -10.34 -4.61
C ALA A 119 1.26 -11.58 -5.45
N ASP A 120 2.07 -12.49 -4.90
CA ASP A 120 2.41 -13.80 -5.47
C ASP A 120 1.32 -14.88 -5.24
N LYS A 121 0.19 -14.49 -4.62
CA LYS A 121 -1.02 -15.28 -4.33
C LYS A 121 -0.97 -16.14 -3.07
N GLU A 122 0.12 -16.12 -2.28
CA GLU A 122 0.19 -16.85 -1.01
C GLU A 122 0.79 -16.01 0.11
N LEU A 123 -0.02 -15.65 1.11
CA LEU A 123 0.51 -15.06 2.34
C LEU A 123 0.97 -16.18 3.29
N HIS A 124 2.28 -16.38 3.39
CA HIS A 124 2.88 -17.41 4.21
C HIS A 124 2.79 -17.06 5.72
N ARG A 125 2.92 -18.11 6.55
CA ARG A 125 2.85 -17.96 8.01
C ARG A 125 3.94 -17.03 8.55
N LYS A 126 5.14 -17.06 7.97
CA LYS A 126 6.31 -16.26 8.38
C LYS A 126 6.05 -14.76 8.12
N GLU A 127 5.66 -14.40 6.90
CA GLU A 127 5.27 -13.03 6.50
C GLU A 127 4.16 -12.50 7.39
N LYS A 128 3.10 -13.29 7.60
CA LYS A 128 2.03 -12.90 8.51
C LYS A 128 2.55 -12.59 9.91
N GLN A 129 3.35 -13.48 10.51
CA GLN A 129 3.88 -13.26 11.86
C GLN A 129 4.78 -12.01 11.92
N ALA A 130 5.57 -11.78 10.88
CA ALA A 130 6.43 -10.62 10.76
C ALA A 130 5.63 -9.31 10.65
N ILE A 131 4.58 -9.26 9.81
CA ILE A 131 3.65 -8.13 9.72
C ILE A 131 3.02 -7.84 11.08
N TYR A 132 2.60 -8.86 11.84
CA TYR A 132 2.06 -8.68 13.19
C TYR A 132 3.07 -8.08 14.17
N ALA A 133 4.32 -8.51 14.12
CA ALA A 133 5.38 -7.97 14.98
C ALA A 133 5.70 -6.52 14.62
N LEU A 134 5.83 -6.23 13.33
CA LEU A 134 6.11 -4.89 12.82
C LEU A 134 4.94 -3.92 13.08
N ALA A 135 3.70 -4.37 12.92
CA ALA A 135 2.50 -3.58 13.21
C ALA A 135 2.48 -3.09 14.67
N GLN A 136 2.84 -3.97 15.62
CA GLN A 136 2.97 -3.60 17.03
C GLN A 136 4.10 -2.58 17.24
N LYS A 137 5.24 -2.76 16.57
CA LYS A 137 6.37 -1.81 16.60
C LYS A 137 5.97 -0.40 16.14
N ILE A 138 5.03 -0.28 15.20
CA ILE A 138 4.50 1.02 14.74
C ILE A 138 3.23 1.45 15.47
N GLY A 139 2.83 0.77 16.55
CA GLY A 139 1.71 1.19 17.41
C GLY A 139 0.32 0.82 16.89
N VAL A 140 0.19 -0.27 16.12
CA VAL A 140 -1.09 -0.91 15.82
C VAL A 140 -1.21 -2.16 16.70
N ASP A 141 -2.22 -2.17 17.57
CA ASP A 141 -2.45 -3.27 18.51
C ASP A 141 -2.84 -4.59 17.81
N TYR A 142 -2.56 -5.71 18.47
CA TYR A 142 -2.77 -7.06 17.94
C TYR A 142 -4.20 -7.30 17.44
N ASP A 143 -5.20 -6.89 18.21
CA ASP A 143 -6.61 -7.09 17.85
C ASP A 143 -7.01 -6.28 16.62
N SER A 144 -6.46 -5.07 16.48
CA SER A 144 -6.60 -4.26 15.27
C SER A 144 -5.96 -4.92 14.06
N VAL A 145 -4.75 -5.48 14.18
CA VAL A 145 -4.09 -6.22 13.08
C VAL A 145 -4.92 -7.44 12.69
N LYS A 146 -5.45 -8.18 13.68
CA LYS A 146 -6.31 -9.34 13.44
C LYS A 146 -7.61 -8.97 12.72
N ALA A 147 -8.24 -7.85 13.08
CA ALA A 147 -9.41 -7.32 12.39
C ALA A 147 -9.07 -6.91 10.94
N ILE A 148 -7.92 -6.28 10.72
CA ILE A 148 -7.42 -5.89 9.40
C ILE A 148 -7.14 -7.12 8.53
N GLU A 149 -6.48 -8.15 9.07
CA GLU A 149 -6.26 -9.42 8.36
C GLU A 149 -7.58 -10.08 7.94
N LYS A 150 -8.59 -10.06 8.82
CA LYS A 150 -9.92 -10.60 8.51
C LYS A 150 -10.56 -9.83 7.35
N LEU A 151 -10.45 -8.50 7.34
CA LEU A 151 -10.93 -7.65 6.25
C LEU A 151 -10.20 -7.94 4.94
N PHE A 152 -8.87 -8.04 4.98
CA PHE A 152 -8.04 -8.41 3.82
C PHE A 152 -8.50 -9.74 3.22
N LYS A 153 -8.65 -10.78 4.03
CA LYS A 153 -9.11 -12.10 3.57
C LYS A 153 -10.51 -12.05 2.96
N ALA A 154 -11.41 -11.26 3.55
CA ALA A 154 -12.75 -11.06 2.99
C ALA A 154 -12.68 -10.34 1.63
N ASN A 155 -11.83 -9.32 1.49
CA ASN A 155 -11.60 -8.61 0.23
C ASN A 155 -11.05 -9.54 -0.86
N LEU A 156 -10.04 -10.35 -0.53
CA LEU A 156 -9.45 -11.32 -1.45
C LEU A 156 -10.49 -12.33 -1.95
N LYS A 157 -11.28 -12.91 -1.04
CA LYS A 157 -12.37 -13.83 -1.39
C LYS A 157 -13.42 -13.17 -2.28
N TRP A 158 -13.79 -11.93 -1.97
CA TRP A 158 -14.76 -11.19 -2.79
C TRP A 158 -14.22 -10.93 -4.20
N ARG A 159 -12.94 -10.55 -4.34
CA ARG A 159 -12.30 -10.35 -5.65
C ARG A 159 -12.23 -11.64 -6.45
N GLN A 160 -11.86 -12.75 -5.82
CA GLN A 160 -11.84 -14.08 -6.45
C GLN A 160 -13.23 -14.50 -6.92
N LYS A 161 -14.26 -14.31 -6.09
CA LYS A 161 -15.66 -14.56 -6.47
C LYS A 161 -16.09 -13.66 -7.62
N GLY A 162 -15.79 -12.36 -7.56
CA GLY A 162 -16.08 -11.40 -8.63
C GLY A 162 -15.46 -11.84 -9.95
N ALA A 163 -14.18 -12.20 -9.95
CA ALA A 163 -13.51 -12.72 -11.14
C ALA A 163 -14.18 -14.00 -11.69
N SER A 164 -14.57 -14.94 -10.82
CA SER A 164 -15.25 -16.17 -11.28
C SER A 164 -16.64 -15.94 -11.89
N VAL A 165 -17.31 -14.85 -11.52
CA VAL A 165 -18.67 -14.54 -11.98
C VAL A 165 -18.65 -13.60 -13.18
N LEU A 166 -17.81 -12.57 -13.14
CA LEU A 166 -17.79 -11.50 -14.15
C LEU A 166 -16.90 -11.85 -15.34
N THR A 167 -15.81 -12.57 -15.09
CA THR A 167 -14.77 -12.84 -16.08
C THR A 167 -14.31 -14.30 -16.02
N PRO A 168 -15.24 -15.28 -16.12
CA PRO A 168 -14.90 -16.70 -16.02
C PRO A 168 -13.86 -17.14 -17.06
N ASP A 169 -13.89 -16.52 -18.24
CA ASP A 169 -12.99 -16.78 -19.36
C ASP A 169 -11.87 -15.72 -19.51
N GLY A 170 -11.69 -14.87 -18.50
CA GLY A 170 -10.79 -13.71 -18.54
C GLY A 170 -11.51 -12.40 -18.89
N ILE A 171 -10.80 -11.27 -18.76
CA ILE A 171 -11.37 -9.92 -18.99
C ILE A 171 -11.26 -9.54 -20.48
N ILE A 172 -10.14 -9.91 -21.11
CA ILE A 172 -9.81 -9.65 -22.51
C ILE A 172 -9.11 -10.92 -23.04
N PRO A 173 -9.49 -11.47 -24.21
CA PRO A 173 -8.98 -12.76 -24.71
C PRO A 173 -7.43 -12.84 -24.81
N ASP A 174 -6.77 -11.71 -25.02
CA ASP A 174 -5.32 -11.63 -25.23
C ASP A 174 -4.51 -11.37 -23.95
N PHE A 175 -5.17 -11.12 -22.81
CA PHE A 175 -4.52 -11.03 -21.50
C PHE A 175 -4.71 -12.35 -20.75
N ARG A 176 -3.82 -13.31 -21.00
CA ARG A 176 -3.73 -14.52 -20.17
C ARG A 176 -3.04 -14.20 -18.84
N ARG A 177 -3.56 -14.81 -17.77
CA ARG A 177 -3.01 -14.74 -16.41
C ARG A 177 -1.66 -15.44 -16.28
#